data_AF-R7PVM8-F1
#
_entry.id   AF-R7PVM8-F1
#
_cell.length_a   1.000
_cell.length_b   1.000
_cell.length_c   1.000
_cell.angle_alpha   90.00
_cell.angle_beta   90.00
_cell.angle_gamma   90.00
#
_symmetry.space_group_name_H-M   'P 1'
#
loop_
_entity.id
_entity.type
_entity.pdbx_description
1 polymer ?
#
loop_
_entity_poly.entity_id
_entity_poly.type
_entity_poly.pdbx_seq_one_letter_code
_entity_poly.pdbx_strand_id
1 'polypeptide(L)'
;MGFFDRFKKNKNTNKKVKRVERKRKAIDKQPDIEESQLALREIAVNSKNRHKRAQATDSITNQYVALDIAKHVTDRAIRLIAANKIQDEDLLWDAAENAEFYDVRSFAYERLGENNKSIAEIVINQKKNQHVTEIFEKIEDEETLKDIAVSAVDRKFRKLALEKIDTQEILESIAFEAKDNEIRKMAVNKGNFYNEDVLQKVAVEDRDDGVRIAAVNKINDESKLVEIAKNEENTKVRNVLLSKIVNPELLEEIALTSQTADIRLDLVKRLDNEDLLEKIALDDNDTVVRTEAIKKLDNEEILTKIAKTEADRLARQSAVKKLTSQETLVAVALEDEDQFVREHAINNPSLSDEECFVEIVINTPFKETADEAIEHIENESSFIQILRNAKLEEVRKETLSHIDDIKVLIEIIKENEDAEFSLKALNKIDDEDILLKVYEANISEELSVRAVSKVKTQKPLIELIKNEPSWRIREAAVKNISNKKVLKEVAASDENEYVRSVAKNRI
;
A
#
# COMPACT_ATOMS: atom_id res chain seq x y z
N MET A 1 -51.21 -33.60 39.89
CA MET A 1 -50.06 -34.45 40.27
C MET A 1 -48.96 -34.21 39.26
N GLY A 2 -47.75 -33.86 39.73
CA GLY A 2 -46.69 -33.31 38.89
C GLY A 2 -46.21 -34.28 37.81
N PHE A 3 -46.01 -33.75 36.61
CA PHE A 3 -45.59 -34.45 35.39
C PHE A 3 -44.14 -35.00 35.44
N PHE A 4 -43.43 -34.82 36.57
CA PHE A 4 -41.99 -35.10 36.71
C PHE A 4 -41.63 -36.24 37.69
N ASP A 5 -42.58 -36.95 38.29
CA ASP A 5 -42.30 -37.98 39.32
C ASP A 5 -42.03 -39.41 38.79
N ARG A 6 -41.69 -39.58 37.51
CA ARG A 6 -41.35 -40.90 36.92
C ARG A 6 -39.92 -41.00 36.42
N PHE A 7 -38.96 -40.67 37.27
CA PHE A 7 -37.55 -41.00 37.04
C PHE A 7 -37.06 -42.01 38.08
N LYS A 8 -37.36 -43.30 37.86
CA LYS A 8 -36.63 -44.42 38.46
C LYS A 8 -36.19 -45.40 37.39
N LYS A 9 -34.89 -45.34 37.10
CA LYS A 9 -33.95 -46.31 36.50
C LYS A 9 -34.55 -47.46 35.67
N ASN A 10 -34.10 -47.55 34.42
CA ASN A 10 -33.66 -48.83 33.86
C ASN A 10 -32.27 -48.66 33.23
N LYS A 11 -31.25 -49.12 33.96
CA LYS A 11 -29.90 -49.36 33.43
C LYS A 11 -29.95 -50.71 32.72
N ASN A 12 -29.97 -50.70 31.39
CA ASN A 12 -29.43 -51.72 30.48
C ASN A 12 -30.23 -51.70 29.18
N THR A 13 -29.62 -51.17 28.11
CA THR A 13 -29.42 -51.89 26.84
C THR A 13 -28.60 -51.01 25.91
N ASN A 14 -27.28 -51.22 25.90
CA ASN A 14 -26.44 -50.85 24.78
C ASN A 14 -26.79 -51.79 23.61
N LYS A 15 -27.70 -51.37 22.74
CA LYS A 15 -27.85 -51.95 21.40
C LYS A 15 -27.72 -50.80 20.40
N LYS A 16 -26.55 -50.74 19.75
CA LYS A 16 -26.36 -49.99 18.50
C LYS A 16 -27.36 -50.53 17.48
N VAL A 17 -28.52 -49.89 17.35
CA VAL A 17 -29.45 -50.15 16.25
C VAL A 17 -28.88 -49.42 15.04
N LYS A 18 -28.44 -50.18 14.04
CA LYS A 18 -28.12 -49.65 12.70
C LYS A 18 -29.35 -48.91 12.20
N ARG A 19 -29.24 -47.58 12.09
CA ARG A 19 -30.28 -46.68 11.59
C ARG A 19 -30.44 -46.93 10.10
N VAL A 20 -31.43 -47.73 9.72
CA VAL A 20 -31.86 -47.86 8.33
C VAL A 20 -32.39 -46.49 7.92
N GLU A 21 -31.84 -45.90 6.85
CA GLU A 21 -32.40 -44.71 6.21
C GLU A 21 -33.87 -44.98 5.85
N ARG A 22 -34.78 -44.53 6.71
CA ARG A 22 -36.22 -44.57 6.43
C ARG A 22 -36.47 -43.52 5.35
N LYS A 23 -36.61 -44.00 4.11
CA LYS A 23 -36.98 -43.17 2.95
C LYS A 23 -38.23 -42.36 3.30
N ARG A 24 -38.05 -41.04 3.42
CA ARG A 24 -39.09 -40.01 3.51
C ARG A 24 -40.10 -40.23 2.39
N LYS A 25 -41.31 -40.67 2.72
CA LYS A 25 -42.44 -40.64 1.77
C LYS A 25 -43.07 -39.25 1.86
N ALA A 26 -43.05 -38.52 0.74
CA ALA A 26 -43.78 -37.27 0.60
C ALA A 26 -45.27 -37.44 0.94
N ILE A 27 -45.84 -36.41 1.54
CA ILE A 27 -47.26 -36.25 1.89
C ILE A 27 -48.21 -36.44 0.69
N ASP A 28 -47.70 -36.35 -0.55
CA ASP A 28 -48.48 -36.42 -1.80
C ASP A 28 -49.06 -37.81 -2.14
N LYS A 29 -49.06 -38.73 -1.18
CA LYS A 29 -49.80 -40.00 -1.24
C LYS A 29 -50.54 -40.25 0.08
N GLN A 30 -51.36 -39.29 0.51
CA GLN A 30 -52.22 -39.46 1.69
C GLN A 30 -53.60 -40.06 1.34
N PRO A 31 -54.20 -40.82 2.27
CA PRO A 31 -55.47 -41.58 2.11
C PRO A 31 -56.71 -40.69 2.03
N ASP A 32 -57.85 -41.24 1.60
CA ASP A 32 -59.17 -40.58 1.61
C ASP A 32 -59.49 -40.01 3.02
N ILE A 33 -59.22 -38.71 3.24
CA ILE A 33 -59.55 -38.02 4.49
C ILE A 33 -61.06 -37.73 4.49
N GLU A 34 -61.76 -38.25 5.49
CA GLU A 34 -63.19 -37.98 5.65
C GLU A 34 -63.49 -36.47 5.73
N GLU A 35 -64.54 -36.02 5.03
CA GLU A 35 -65.00 -34.62 5.05
C GLU A 35 -65.30 -34.13 6.48
N SER A 36 -65.73 -35.04 7.36
CA SER A 36 -65.94 -34.81 8.79
C SER A 36 -64.67 -34.30 9.50
N GLN A 37 -63.50 -34.84 9.16
CA GLN A 37 -62.22 -34.48 9.75
C GLN A 37 -61.73 -33.13 9.22
N LEU A 38 -61.99 -32.81 7.95
CA LEU A 38 -61.70 -31.50 7.37
C LEU A 38 -62.57 -30.40 7.99
N ALA A 39 -63.86 -30.68 8.23
CA ALA A 39 -64.75 -29.75 8.92
C ALA A 39 -64.29 -29.49 10.37
N LEU A 40 -63.85 -30.53 11.09
CA LEU A 40 -63.28 -30.38 12.43
C LEU A 40 -61.98 -29.57 12.42
N ARG A 41 -61.11 -29.76 11.42
CA ARG A 41 -59.91 -28.95 11.21
C ARG A 41 -60.25 -27.48 11.02
N GLU A 42 -61.20 -27.16 10.15
CA GLU A 42 -61.63 -25.78 9.91
C GLU A 42 -62.13 -25.11 11.20
N ILE A 43 -62.90 -25.84 12.02
CA ILE A 43 -63.34 -25.34 13.33
C ILE A 43 -62.13 -25.16 14.27
N ALA A 44 -61.20 -26.11 14.31
CA ALA A 44 -60.00 -26.06 15.15
C ALA A 44 -59.06 -24.89 14.80
N VAL A 45 -58.95 -24.55 13.52
CA VAL A 45 -58.08 -23.47 13.03
C VAL A 45 -58.77 -22.10 13.16
N ASN A 46 -60.03 -21.98 12.71
CA ASN A 46 -60.65 -20.67 12.42
C ASN A 46 -61.72 -20.20 13.43
N SER A 47 -62.24 -21.07 14.31
CA SER A 47 -63.29 -20.67 15.26
C SER A 47 -62.83 -19.58 16.24
N LYS A 48 -63.64 -18.55 16.45
CA LYS A 48 -63.36 -17.50 17.46
C LYS A 48 -63.42 -18.02 18.91
N ASN A 49 -64.10 -19.14 19.15
CA ASN A 49 -64.25 -19.70 20.50
C ASN A 49 -63.19 -20.79 20.75
N ARG A 50 -62.29 -20.53 21.70
CA ARG A 50 -61.18 -21.42 22.07
C ARG A 50 -61.63 -22.79 22.57
N HIS A 51 -62.74 -22.88 23.32
CA HIS A 51 -63.28 -24.16 23.78
C HIS A 51 -63.81 -25.00 22.62
N LYS A 52 -64.49 -24.37 21.66
CA LYS A 52 -64.93 -25.06 20.43
C LYS A 52 -63.74 -25.57 19.62
N ARG A 53 -62.66 -24.79 19.52
CA ARG A 53 -61.42 -25.24 18.86
C ARG A 53 -60.83 -26.47 19.55
N ALA A 54 -60.74 -26.44 20.88
CA ALA A 54 -60.20 -27.55 21.65
C ALA A 54 -61.04 -28.83 21.50
N GLN A 55 -62.37 -28.72 21.59
CA GLN A 55 -63.29 -29.85 21.38
C GLN A 55 -63.21 -30.41 19.97
N ALA A 56 -63.16 -29.54 18.95
CA ALA A 56 -63.01 -29.97 17.57
C ALA A 56 -61.68 -30.70 17.37
N THR A 57 -60.59 -30.17 17.91
CA THR A 57 -59.25 -30.79 17.82
C THR A 57 -59.19 -32.13 18.56
N ASP A 58 -59.83 -32.22 19.73
CA ASP A 58 -59.89 -33.46 20.50
C ASP A 58 -60.71 -34.55 19.78
N SER A 59 -61.68 -34.15 18.96
CA SER A 59 -62.51 -35.04 18.14
C SER A 59 -61.84 -35.52 16.85
N ILE A 60 -60.65 -35.00 16.52
CA ILE A 60 -59.89 -35.43 15.33
C ILE A 60 -59.27 -36.80 15.59
N THR A 61 -59.52 -37.72 14.67
CA THR A 61 -59.02 -39.10 14.68
C THR A 61 -58.02 -39.37 13.55
N ASN A 62 -58.09 -38.60 12.46
CA ASN A 62 -57.12 -38.69 11.36
C ASN A 62 -55.80 -38.00 11.75
N GLN A 63 -54.71 -38.78 11.81
CA GLN A 63 -53.42 -38.29 12.29
C GLN A 63 -52.73 -37.31 11.32
N TYR A 64 -53.04 -37.35 10.03
CA TYR A 64 -52.53 -36.37 9.06
C TYR A 64 -53.18 -35.00 9.27
N VAL A 65 -54.49 -34.99 9.55
CA VAL A 65 -55.21 -33.77 9.94
C VAL A 65 -54.70 -33.23 11.28
N ALA A 66 -54.44 -34.13 12.25
CA ALA A 66 -53.84 -33.74 13.52
C ALA A 66 -52.42 -33.18 13.36
N LEU A 67 -51.60 -33.76 12.47
CA LEU A 67 -50.25 -33.30 12.15
C LEU A 67 -50.26 -31.90 11.55
N ASP A 68 -51.12 -31.63 10.58
CA ASP A 68 -51.26 -30.29 9.98
C ASP A 68 -51.61 -29.23 11.04
N ILE A 69 -52.59 -29.53 11.91
CA ILE A 69 -52.95 -28.64 13.01
C ILE A 69 -51.78 -28.45 13.98
N ALA A 70 -51.07 -29.54 14.32
CA ALA A 70 -49.93 -29.48 15.22
C ALA A 70 -48.79 -28.60 14.65
N LYS A 71 -48.51 -28.69 13.35
CA LYS A 71 -47.41 -27.95 12.70
C LYS A 71 -47.68 -26.46 12.61
N HIS A 72 -48.91 -26.04 12.37
CA HIS A 72 -49.22 -24.69 11.90
C HIS A 72 -50.10 -23.85 12.84
N VAL A 73 -50.79 -24.44 13.83
CA VAL A 73 -51.73 -23.67 14.66
C VAL A 73 -51.04 -22.87 15.76
N THR A 74 -51.28 -21.55 15.75
CA THR A 74 -50.69 -20.57 16.67
C THR A 74 -51.13 -20.68 18.14
N ASP A 75 -52.29 -21.27 18.44
CA ASP A 75 -52.73 -21.49 19.84
C ASP A 75 -52.06 -22.74 20.43
N ARG A 76 -51.31 -22.53 21.51
CA ARG A 76 -50.52 -23.57 22.18
C ARG A 76 -51.32 -24.77 22.63
N ALA A 77 -52.48 -24.54 23.23
CA ALA A 77 -53.29 -25.64 23.72
C ALA A 77 -53.81 -26.48 22.56
N ILE A 78 -54.22 -25.82 21.47
CA ILE A 78 -54.78 -26.49 20.29
C ILE A 78 -53.73 -27.36 19.60
N ARG A 79 -52.55 -26.81 19.30
CA ARG A 79 -51.49 -27.58 18.63
C ARG A 79 -50.98 -28.75 19.47
N LEU A 80 -50.90 -28.61 20.80
CA LEU A 80 -50.47 -29.72 21.68
C LEU A 80 -51.55 -30.80 21.85
N ILE A 81 -52.84 -30.44 21.84
CA ILE A 81 -53.92 -31.42 21.75
C ILE A 81 -53.80 -32.22 20.45
N ALA A 82 -53.58 -31.53 19.33
CA ALA A 82 -53.40 -32.17 18.03
C ALA A 82 -52.15 -33.06 17.98
N ALA A 83 -51.01 -32.57 18.46
CA ALA A 83 -49.76 -33.34 18.55
C ALA A 83 -49.93 -34.62 19.39
N ASN A 84 -50.73 -34.55 20.47
CA ASN A 84 -51.01 -35.72 21.32
C ASN A 84 -51.84 -36.81 20.62
N LYS A 85 -52.56 -36.49 19.54
CA LYS A 85 -53.31 -37.46 18.71
C LYS A 85 -52.41 -38.22 17.75
N ILE A 86 -51.17 -37.77 17.51
CA ILE A 86 -50.22 -38.43 16.63
C ILE A 86 -49.57 -39.60 17.38
N GLN A 87 -49.64 -40.78 16.80
CA GLN A 87 -49.10 -42.03 17.33
C GLN A 87 -48.15 -42.71 16.33
N ASP A 88 -48.35 -42.47 15.04
CA ASP A 88 -47.50 -42.98 13.98
C ASP A 88 -46.08 -42.39 14.10
N GLU A 89 -45.08 -43.27 14.04
CA GLU A 89 -43.68 -42.88 14.28
C GLU A 89 -43.15 -41.95 13.17
N ASP A 90 -43.54 -42.17 11.91
CA ASP A 90 -43.08 -41.34 10.79
C ASP A 90 -43.73 -39.95 10.85
N LEU A 91 -45.00 -39.85 11.26
CA LEU A 91 -45.66 -38.56 11.51
C LEU A 91 -45.09 -37.82 12.71
N LEU A 92 -44.68 -38.53 13.75
CA LEU A 92 -43.96 -37.93 14.88
C LEU A 92 -42.59 -37.38 14.44
N TRP A 93 -41.86 -38.09 13.58
CA TRP A 93 -40.61 -37.55 13.00
C TRP A 93 -40.87 -36.32 12.12
N ASP A 94 -41.93 -36.29 11.31
CA ASP A 94 -42.31 -35.09 10.55
C ASP A 94 -42.65 -33.91 11.49
N ALA A 95 -43.44 -34.16 12.53
CA ALA A 95 -43.73 -33.14 13.54
C ALA A 95 -42.45 -32.64 14.24
N ALA A 96 -41.51 -33.55 14.56
CA ALA A 96 -40.26 -33.22 15.24
C ALA A 96 -39.29 -32.41 14.37
N GLU A 97 -39.20 -32.70 13.07
CA GLU A 97 -38.28 -32.02 12.15
C GLU A 97 -38.87 -30.74 11.54
N ASN A 98 -40.19 -30.68 11.33
CA ASN A 98 -40.80 -29.67 10.46
C ASN A 98 -41.92 -28.83 11.09
N ALA A 99 -42.27 -29.02 12.37
CA ALA A 99 -43.26 -28.14 13.00
C ALA A 99 -42.71 -26.72 13.20
N GLU A 100 -43.57 -25.72 12.99
CA GLU A 100 -43.18 -24.30 13.14
C GLU A 100 -42.86 -23.96 14.61
N PHE A 101 -43.59 -24.58 15.55
CA PHE A 101 -43.47 -24.31 16.97
C PHE A 101 -42.58 -25.32 17.68
N TYR A 102 -41.57 -24.83 18.40
CA TYR A 102 -40.60 -25.67 19.11
C TYR A 102 -41.23 -26.54 20.22
N ASP A 103 -42.38 -26.15 20.77
CA ASP A 103 -43.08 -26.95 21.78
C ASP A 103 -43.71 -28.22 21.19
N VAL A 104 -44.12 -28.17 19.92
CA VAL A 104 -44.56 -29.36 19.17
C VAL A 104 -43.37 -30.21 18.77
N ARG A 105 -42.26 -29.61 18.31
CA ARG A 105 -41.03 -30.37 18.01
C ARG A 105 -40.50 -31.09 19.24
N SER A 106 -40.41 -30.38 20.37
CA SER A 106 -40.00 -30.92 21.67
C SER A 106 -40.89 -32.06 22.13
N PHE A 107 -42.22 -31.90 22.04
CA PHE A 107 -43.19 -32.93 22.40
C PHE A 107 -43.09 -34.17 21.51
N ALA A 108 -42.90 -33.99 20.19
CA ALA A 108 -42.74 -35.09 19.26
C ALA A 108 -41.47 -35.90 19.53
N TYR A 109 -40.32 -35.24 19.76
CA TYR A 109 -39.07 -35.90 20.17
C TYR A 109 -39.22 -36.67 21.50
N GLU A 110 -39.94 -36.12 22.48
CA GLU A 110 -40.21 -36.81 23.74
C GLU A 110 -40.97 -38.11 23.50
N ARG A 111 -42.00 -38.09 22.64
CA ARG A 111 -42.79 -39.28 22.29
C ARG A 111 -42.00 -40.32 21.49
N LEU A 112 -40.99 -39.89 20.74
CA LEU A 112 -40.04 -40.76 20.05
C LEU A 112 -38.96 -41.34 20.97
N GLY A 113 -38.89 -40.88 22.23
CA GLY A 113 -37.84 -41.27 23.18
C GLY A 113 -36.51 -40.53 23.01
N GLU A 114 -36.45 -39.53 22.12
CA GLU A 114 -35.29 -38.68 21.84
C GLU A 114 -35.19 -37.55 22.88
N ASN A 115 -35.04 -37.92 24.16
CA ASN A 115 -35.15 -36.99 25.29
C ASN A 115 -34.15 -35.80 25.20
N ASN A 116 -32.92 -36.04 24.75
CA ASN A 116 -31.92 -34.98 24.59
C ASN A 116 -32.38 -33.93 23.56
N LYS A 117 -32.88 -34.37 22.40
CA LYS A 117 -33.40 -33.46 21.36
C LYS A 117 -34.66 -32.73 21.82
N SER A 118 -35.54 -33.42 22.56
CA SER A 118 -36.71 -32.78 23.16
C SER A 118 -36.32 -31.63 24.09
N ILE A 119 -35.31 -31.83 24.95
CA ILE A 119 -34.79 -30.79 25.83
C ILE A 119 -34.11 -29.69 25.00
N ALA A 120 -33.32 -30.04 23.99
CA ALA A 120 -32.61 -29.09 23.14
C ALA A 120 -33.57 -28.12 22.44
N GLU A 121 -34.71 -28.58 21.93
CA GLU A 121 -35.73 -27.70 21.35
C GLU A 121 -36.21 -26.62 22.34
N ILE A 122 -36.34 -26.96 23.61
CA ILE A 122 -36.70 -26.01 24.66
C ILE A 122 -35.55 -25.04 24.92
N VAL A 123 -34.33 -25.56 25.08
CA VAL A 123 -33.12 -24.77 25.42
C VAL A 123 -32.76 -23.81 24.28
N ILE A 124 -32.84 -24.24 23.03
CA ILE A 124 -32.50 -23.44 21.85
C ILE A 124 -33.42 -22.23 21.74
N ASN A 125 -34.72 -22.40 22.03
CA ASN A 125 -35.74 -21.39 21.76
C ASN A 125 -36.09 -20.50 22.96
N GLN A 126 -35.47 -20.71 24.14
CA GLN A 126 -35.78 -19.96 25.36
C GLN A 126 -34.57 -19.26 25.99
N LYS A 127 -34.84 -18.17 26.70
CA LYS A 127 -33.83 -17.50 27.55
C LYS A 127 -33.55 -18.31 28.80
N LYS A 128 -32.32 -18.19 29.32
CA LYS A 128 -31.88 -18.86 30.54
C LYS A 128 -32.77 -18.49 31.72
N ASN A 129 -33.35 -19.53 32.32
CA ASN A 129 -34.03 -19.48 33.61
C ASN A 129 -33.71 -20.77 34.38
N GLN A 130 -34.10 -20.82 35.66
CA GLN A 130 -33.77 -21.95 36.53
C GLN A 130 -34.26 -23.29 35.94
N HIS A 131 -35.52 -23.36 35.53
CA HIS A 131 -36.11 -24.60 35.01
C HIS A 131 -35.43 -25.09 33.72
N VAL A 132 -35.18 -24.19 32.76
CA VAL A 132 -34.49 -24.54 31.50
C VAL A 132 -33.05 -24.97 31.77
N THR A 133 -32.40 -24.38 32.78
CA THR A 133 -31.04 -24.79 33.20
C THR A 133 -31.06 -26.20 33.78
N GLU A 134 -32.01 -26.52 34.67
CA GLU A 134 -32.13 -27.86 35.28
C GLU A 134 -32.34 -28.98 34.26
N ILE A 135 -33.09 -28.71 33.18
CA ILE A 135 -33.27 -29.70 32.10
C ILE A 135 -32.05 -29.77 31.18
N PHE A 136 -31.39 -28.64 30.88
CA PHE A 136 -30.14 -28.60 30.10
C PHE A 136 -29.05 -29.45 30.74
N GLU A 137 -28.94 -29.45 32.07
CA GLU A 137 -27.93 -30.26 32.78
C GLU A 137 -28.04 -31.76 32.55
N LYS A 138 -29.20 -32.25 32.08
CA LYS A 138 -29.45 -33.67 31.79
C LYS A 138 -28.96 -34.11 30.41
N ILE A 139 -28.57 -33.17 29.54
CA ILE A 139 -28.05 -33.48 28.21
C ILE A 139 -26.59 -33.89 28.34
N GLU A 140 -26.30 -35.12 27.92
CA GLU A 140 -24.94 -35.70 27.84
C GLU A 140 -24.47 -35.93 26.40
N ASP A 141 -25.37 -35.90 25.43
CA ASP A 141 -25.08 -36.17 24.03
C ASP A 141 -24.45 -34.95 23.34
N GLU A 142 -23.19 -35.09 22.90
CA GLU A 142 -22.43 -33.97 22.32
C GLU A 142 -23.01 -33.46 21.00
N GLU A 143 -23.64 -34.31 20.18
CA GLU A 143 -24.33 -33.88 18.95
C GLU A 143 -25.52 -32.98 19.27
N THR A 144 -26.32 -33.33 20.28
CA THR A 144 -27.38 -32.45 20.78
C THR A 144 -26.81 -31.15 21.37
N LEU A 145 -25.70 -31.22 22.10
CA LEU A 145 -25.04 -30.03 22.64
C LEU A 145 -24.49 -29.13 21.52
N LYS A 146 -24.03 -29.70 20.40
CA LYS A 146 -23.62 -28.96 19.20
C LYS A 146 -24.76 -28.09 18.68
N ASP A 147 -25.96 -28.64 18.52
CA ASP A 147 -27.13 -27.90 18.04
C ASP A 147 -27.45 -26.70 18.95
N ILE A 148 -27.33 -26.91 20.27
CA ILE A 148 -27.49 -25.84 21.27
C ILE A 148 -26.37 -24.80 21.14
N ALA A 149 -25.11 -25.22 21.00
CA ALA A 149 -23.95 -24.34 20.86
C ALA A 149 -24.07 -23.44 19.61
N VAL A 150 -24.56 -23.98 18.49
CA VAL A 150 -24.71 -23.28 17.22
C VAL A 150 -25.92 -22.35 17.21
N SER A 151 -27.07 -22.82 17.73
CA SER A 151 -28.37 -22.21 17.41
C SER A 151 -29.11 -21.58 18.59
N ALA A 152 -28.70 -21.83 19.84
CA ALA A 152 -29.48 -21.34 20.98
C ALA A 152 -29.59 -19.82 21.01
N VAL A 153 -30.80 -19.31 21.29
CA VAL A 153 -31.09 -17.88 21.37
C VAL A 153 -30.30 -17.22 22.50
N ASP A 154 -30.17 -17.90 23.65
CA ASP A 154 -29.38 -17.40 24.78
C ASP A 154 -27.89 -17.74 24.64
N ARG A 155 -27.04 -16.70 24.62
CA ARG A 155 -25.58 -16.84 24.55
C ARG A 155 -25.00 -17.69 25.68
N LYS A 156 -25.62 -17.71 26.87
CA LYS A 156 -25.13 -18.50 28.00
C LYS A 156 -25.28 -20.00 27.75
N PHE A 157 -26.38 -20.42 27.12
CA PHE A 157 -26.55 -21.83 26.76
C PHE A 157 -25.58 -22.25 25.66
N ARG A 158 -25.28 -21.36 24.70
CA ARG A 158 -24.25 -21.65 23.69
C ARG A 158 -22.89 -21.96 24.34
N LYS A 159 -22.48 -21.14 25.31
CA LYS A 159 -21.23 -21.34 26.06
C LYS A 159 -21.24 -22.61 26.90
N LEU A 160 -22.28 -22.81 27.71
CA LEU A 160 -22.40 -24.01 28.57
C LEU A 160 -22.44 -25.30 27.77
N ALA A 161 -23.08 -25.29 26.59
CA ALA A 161 -23.11 -26.46 25.72
C ALA A 161 -21.70 -26.74 25.18
N LEU A 162 -21.01 -25.72 24.67
CA LEU A 162 -19.63 -25.86 24.19
C LEU A 162 -18.64 -26.30 25.29
N GLU A 163 -18.83 -25.89 26.53
CA GLU A 163 -18.00 -26.32 27.67
C GLU A 163 -18.05 -27.85 27.87
N LYS A 164 -19.19 -28.48 27.59
CA LYS A 164 -19.43 -29.93 27.71
C LYS A 164 -19.03 -30.75 26.48
N ILE A 165 -18.55 -30.13 25.41
CA ILE A 165 -18.15 -30.80 24.18
C ILE A 165 -16.63 -30.92 24.14
N ASP A 166 -16.13 -32.13 23.95
CA ASP A 166 -14.68 -32.39 23.84
C ASP A 166 -14.32 -33.18 22.56
N THR A 167 -15.30 -33.71 21.83
CA THR A 167 -15.09 -34.40 20.55
C THR A 167 -14.60 -33.43 19.49
N GLN A 168 -13.47 -33.77 18.87
CA GLN A 168 -12.79 -32.91 17.91
C GLN A 168 -13.66 -32.56 16.71
N GLU A 169 -14.30 -33.53 16.06
CA GLU A 169 -15.12 -33.33 14.87
C GLU A 169 -16.31 -32.41 15.13
N ILE A 170 -16.86 -32.46 16.35
CA ILE A 170 -17.97 -31.59 16.77
C ILE A 170 -17.47 -30.16 16.98
N LEU A 171 -16.31 -29.98 17.62
CA LEU A 171 -15.69 -28.66 17.80
C LEU A 171 -15.35 -28.02 16.45
N GLU A 172 -14.82 -28.80 15.51
CA GLU A 172 -14.54 -28.38 14.13
C GLU A 172 -15.83 -27.89 13.44
N SER A 173 -16.91 -28.66 13.51
CA SER A 173 -18.21 -28.26 12.97
C SER A 173 -18.75 -26.96 13.60
N ILE A 174 -18.64 -26.80 14.93
CA ILE A 174 -19.05 -25.56 15.62
C ILE A 174 -18.26 -24.35 15.11
N ALA A 175 -16.96 -24.52 14.85
CA ALA A 175 -16.09 -23.46 14.35
C ALA A 175 -16.44 -22.98 12.93
N PHE A 176 -17.26 -23.70 12.16
CA PHE A 176 -17.78 -23.22 10.86
C PHE A 176 -19.26 -22.83 10.91
N GLU A 177 -20.06 -23.50 11.74
CA GLU A 177 -21.52 -23.33 11.73
C GLU A 177 -22.04 -22.24 12.69
N ALA A 178 -21.34 -21.98 13.80
CA ALA A 178 -21.86 -21.09 14.83
C ALA A 178 -21.93 -19.63 14.37
N LYS A 179 -23.12 -19.02 14.47
CA LYS A 179 -23.34 -17.62 14.07
C LYS A 179 -22.51 -16.62 14.88
N ASP A 180 -22.34 -16.91 16.17
CA ASP A 180 -21.61 -16.09 17.15
C ASP A 180 -20.10 -16.33 17.04
N ASN A 181 -19.34 -15.29 16.69
CA ASN A 181 -17.88 -15.34 16.55
C ASN A 181 -17.19 -15.76 17.84
N GLU A 182 -17.74 -15.39 19.00
CA GLU A 182 -17.17 -15.76 20.29
C GLU A 182 -17.29 -17.26 20.57
N ILE A 183 -18.35 -17.90 20.07
CA ILE A 183 -18.52 -19.36 20.17
C ILE A 183 -17.55 -20.08 19.23
N ARG A 184 -17.40 -19.60 17.98
CA ARG A 184 -16.39 -20.16 17.05
C ARG A 184 -14.98 -20.03 17.64
N LYS A 185 -14.62 -18.86 18.16
CA LYS A 185 -13.34 -18.61 18.84
C LYS A 185 -13.14 -19.52 20.06
N MET A 186 -14.15 -19.72 20.88
CA MET A 186 -14.07 -20.63 22.03
C MET A 186 -13.85 -22.07 21.58
N ALA A 187 -14.53 -22.52 20.52
CA ALA A 187 -14.38 -23.88 19.99
C ALA A 187 -12.95 -24.12 19.49
N VAL A 188 -12.39 -23.18 18.71
CA VAL A 188 -10.98 -23.23 18.25
C VAL A 188 -9.99 -23.29 19.42
N ASN A 189 -10.26 -22.56 20.51
CA ASN A 189 -9.37 -22.53 21.68
C ASN A 189 -9.46 -23.78 22.58
N LYS A 190 -10.44 -24.67 22.38
CA LYS A 190 -10.52 -25.92 23.16
C LYS A 190 -9.31 -26.79 22.86
N GLY A 191 -8.77 -27.46 23.88
CA GLY A 191 -7.53 -28.25 23.78
C GLY A 191 -7.58 -29.32 22.69
N ASN A 192 -8.75 -29.96 22.51
CA ASN A 192 -8.95 -31.03 21.53
C ASN A 192 -9.16 -30.54 20.08
N PHE A 193 -9.15 -29.22 19.84
CA PHE A 193 -9.15 -28.67 18.47
C PHE A 193 -7.70 -28.53 17.98
N TYR A 194 -7.12 -29.58 17.40
CA TYR A 194 -5.70 -29.59 17.03
C TYR A 194 -5.42 -30.02 15.58
N ASN A 195 -6.44 -30.31 14.76
CA ASN A 195 -6.23 -30.57 13.34
C ASN A 195 -5.78 -29.29 12.63
N GLU A 196 -4.50 -29.26 12.24
CA GLU A 196 -3.91 -28.09 11.60
C GLU A 196 -4.48 -27.81 10.20
N ASP A 197 -4.97 -28.80 9.46
CA ASP A 197 -5.64 -28.56 8.16
C ASP A 197 -6.96 -27.80 8.36
N VAL A 198 -7.68 -28.13 9.43
CA VAL A 198 -8.93 -27.43 9.79
C VAL A 198 -8.63 -26.06 10.38
N LEU A 199 -7.61 -25.94 11.24
CA LEU A 199 -7.14 -24.64 11.74
C LEU A 199 -6.74 -23.71 10.59
N GLN A 200 -6.04 -24.22 9.58
CA GLN A 200 -5.67 -23.45 8.39
C GLN A 200 -6.91 -22.94 7.66
N LYS A 201 -7.90 -23.80 7.43
CA LYS A 201 -9.18 -23.39 6.82
C LYS A 201 -9.88 -22.30 7.63
N VAL A 202 -9.97 -22.45 8.95
CA VAL A 202 -10.56 -21.41 9.83
C VAL A 202 -9.76 -20.11 9.75
N ALA A 203 -8.43 -20.19 9.72
CA ALA A 203 -7.53 -19.04 9.61
C ALA A 203 -7.61 -18.33 8.25
N VAL A 204 -8.17 -18.94 7.21
CA VAL A 204 -8.37 -18.33 5.89
C VAL A 204 -9.81 -17.87 5.69
N GLU A 205 -10.79 -18.66 6.09
CA GLU A 205 -12.20 -18.48 5.70
C GLU A 205 -13.03 -17.70 6.74
N ASP A 206 -12.64 -17.65 8.02
CA ASP A 206 -13.47 -16.99 9.03
C ASP A 206 -13.51 -15.47 8.85
N ARG A 207 -14.72 -14.92 8.84
CA ARG A 207 -14.99 -13.48 8.72
C ARG A 207 -14.48 -12.64 9.89
N ASP A 208 -14.25 -13.22 11.06
CA ASP A 208 -13.82 -12.54 12.28
C ASP A 208 -12.31 -12.70 12.50
N ASP A 209 -11.57 -11.59 12.60
CA ASP A 209 -10.13 -11.60 12.81
C ASP A 209 -9.72 -12.25 14.14
N GLY A 210 -10.56 -12.14 15.17
CA GLY A 210 -10.34 -12.77 16.47
C GLY A 210 -10.42 -14.30 16.43
N VAL A 211 -11.28 -14.87 15.57
CA VAL A 211 -11.34 -16.31 15.31
C VAL A 211 -10.13 -16.76 14.48
N ARG A 212 -9.80 -16.02 13.40
CA ARG A 212 -8.63 -16.34 12.57
C ARG A 212 -7.34 -16.34 13.38
N ILE A 213 -7.13 -15.32 14.23
CA ILE A 213 -5.96 -15.24 15.13
C ILE A 213 -5.91 -16.42 16.11
N ALA A 214 -7.07 -16.86 16.65
CA ALA A 214 -7.10 -18.02 17.52
C ALA A 214 -6.65 -19.30 16.80
N ALA A 215 -7.06 -19.46 15.53
CA ALA A 215 -6.64 -20.58 14.70
C ALA A 215 -5.13 -20.51 14.38
N VAL A 216 -4.65 -19.36 13.90
CA VAL A 216 -3.23 -19.11 13.60
C VAL A 216 -2.35 -19.42 14.81
N ASN A 217 -2.75 -19.01 16.01
CA ASN A 217 -1.96 -19.25 17.22
C ASN A 217 -1.72 -20.73 17.52
N LYS A 218 -2.61 -21.61 17.06
CA LYS A 218 -2.54 -23.07 17.28
C LYS A 218 -1.85 -23.84 16.16
N ILE A 219 -1.58 -23.22 15.03
CA ILE A 219 -0.80 -23.82 13.94
C ILE A 219 0.69 -23.73 14.30
N ASN A 220 1.41 -24.85 14.18
CA ASN A 220 2.85 -24.94 14.42
C ASN A 220 3.64 -25.22 13.14
N ASP A 221 3.02 -25.81 12.12
CA ASP A 221 3.64 -25.97 10.80
C ASP A 221 3.82 -24.59 10.13
N GLU A 222 5.06 -24.12 10.09
CA GLU A 222 5.40 -22.84 9.46
C GLU A 222 5.06 -22.80 7.97
N SER A 223 5.05 -23.93 7.26
CA SER A 223 4.67 -23.99 5.85
C SER A 223 3.21 -23.57 5.66
N LYS A 224 2.32 -23.99 6.57
CA LYS A 224 0.91 -23.56 6.57
C LYS A 224 0.75 -22.10 6.93
N LEU A 225 1.55 -21.61 7.89
CA LEU A 225 1.56 -20.18 8.23
C LEU A 225 1.98 -19.33 7.02
N VAL A 226 2.98 -19.78 6.26
CA VAL A 226 3.43 -19.14 5.01
C VAL A 226 2.32 -19.09 3.97
N GLU A 227 1.61 -20.19 3.74
CA GLU A 227 0.48 -20.22 2.79
C GLU A 227 -0.63 -19.21 3.16
N ILE A 228 -0.93 -19.05 4.45
CA ILE A 228 -1.90 -18.05 4.92
C ILE A 228 -1.32 -16.64 4.77
N ALA A 229 -0.06 -16.43 5.21
CA ALA A 229 0.58 -15.12 5.27
C ALA A 229 0.71 -14.45 3.89
N LYS A 230 0.96 -15.21 2.82
CA LYS A 230 1.14 -14.67 1.47
C LYS A 230 -0.04 -13.82 0.96
N ASN A 231 -1.26 -14.07 1.47
CA ASN A 231 -2.49 -13.41 1.01
C ASN A 231 -3.29 -12.74 2.14
N GLU A 232 -2.77 -12.63 3.38
CA GLU A 232 -3.53 -12.07 4.51
C GLU A 232 -3.59 -10.54 4.45
N GLU A 233 -4.76 -10.01 4.10
CA GLU A 233 -5.04 -8.58 3.97
C GLU A 233 -5.17 -7.87 5.33
N ASN A 234 -5.66 -8.54 6.36
CA ASN A 234 -5.85 -7.94 7.68
C ASN A 234 -4.51 -7.82 8.40
N THR A 235 -4.07 -6.57 8.62
CA THR A 235 -2.80 -6.24 9.28
C THR A 235 -2.63 -6.90 10.64
N LYS A 236 -3.69 -7.06 11.45
CA LYS A 236 -3.58 -7.70 12.78
C LYS A 236 -3.27 -9.18 12.66
N VAL A 237 -3.98 -9.89 11.78
CA VAL A 237 -3.76 -11.33 11.56
C VAL A 237 -2.39 -11.56 10.92
N ARG A 238 -2.04 -10.75 9.92
CA ARG A 238 -0.71 -10.74 9.28
C ARG A 238 0.42 -10.59 10.29
N ASN A 239 0.32 -9.63 11.21
CA ASN A 239 1.36 -9.42 12.22
C ASN A 239 1.54 -10.64 13.13
N VAL A 240 0.44 -11.31 13.50
CA VAL A 240 0.51 -12.56 14.28
C VAL A 240 1.18 -13.67 13.47
N LEU A 241 0.78 -13.85 12.21
CA LEU A 241 1.39 -14.83 11.28
C LEU A 241 2.90 -14.62 11.15
N LEU A 242 3.32 -13.41 10.76
CA LEU A 242 4.73 -13.07 10.57
C LEU A 242 5.54 -13.15 11.87
N SER A 243 4.92 -12.94 13.04
CA SER A 243 5.59 -13.12 14.33
C SER A 243 5.80 -14.58 14.73
N LYS A 244 5.01 -15.50 14.18
CA LYS A 244 5.11 -16.94 14.45
C LYS A 244 6.05 -17.67 13.49
N ILE A 245 6.29 -17.11 12.30
CA ILE A 245 7.27 -17.66 11.36
C ILE A 245 8.65 -17.20 11.83
N VAL A 246 9.44 -18.14 12.34
CA VAL A 246 10.76 -17.87 12.91
C VAL A 246 11.88 -18.26 11.95
N ASN A 247 11.60 -19.12 10.96
CA ASN A 247 12.55 -19.46 9.93
C ASN A 247 12.76 -18.26 8.98
N PRO A 248 13.97 -17.67 8.90
CA PRO A 248 14.26 -16.57 7.99
C PRO A 248 13.96 -16.93 6.53
N GLU A 249 14.33 -18.13 6.06
CA GLU A 249 14.14 -18.56 4.66
C GLU A 249 12.65 -18.50 4.24
N LEU A 250 11.73 -18.80 5.16
CA LEU A 250 10.29 -18.71 4.92
C LEU A 250 9.79 -17.27 4.86
N LEU A 251 10.37 -16.37 5.66
CA LEU A 251 10.08 -14.93 5.57
C LEU A 251 10.60 -14.36 4.25
N GLU A 252 11.78 -14.77 3.81
CA GLU A 252 12.36 -14.41 2.51
C GLU A 252 11.47 -14.93 1.36
N GLU A 253 10.95 -16.15 1.46
CA GLU A 253 10.00 -16.70 0.49
C GLU A 253 8.73 -15.84 0.39
N ILE A 254 8.15 -15.42 1.52
CA ILE A 254 6.97 -14.53 1.52
C ILE A 254 7.31 -13.18 0.91
N ALA A 255 8.50 -12.63 1.22
CA ALA A 255 8.95 -11.36 0.67
C ALA A 255 9.06 -11.39 -0.87
N LEU A 256 9.37 -12.55 -1.45
CA LEU A 256 9.45 -12.74 -2.90
C LEU A 256 8.12 -13.11 -3.58
N THR A 257 7.22 -13.80 -2.88
CA THR A 257 6.08 -14.46 -3.53
C THR A 257 4.70 -13.91 -3.14
N SER A 258 4.61 -13.08 -2.11
CA SER A 258 3.33 -12.49 -1.70
C SER A 258 2.75 -11.62 -2.82
N GLN A 259 1.45 -11.78 -3.09
CA GLN A 259 0.74 -10.97 -4.07
C GLN A 259 0.50 -9.53 -3.58
N THR A 260 0.62 -9.31 -2.27
CA THR A 260 0.32 -8.03 -1.63
C THR A 260 1.60 -7.23 -1.40
N ALA A 261 1.74 -6.09 -2.08
CA ALA A 261 2.92 -5.23 -1.99
C ALA A 261 3.21 -4.78 -0.54
N ASP A 262 2.17 -4.47 0.26
CA ASP A 262 2.34 -4.10 1.67
C ASP A 262 3.02 -5.20 2.52
N ILE A 263 2.81 -6.47 2.18
CA ILE A 263 3.43 -7.60 2.88
C ILE A 263 4.91 -7.66 2.53
N ARG A 264 5.21 -7.58 1.23
CA ARG A 264 6.60 -7.55 0.73
C ARG A 264 7.36 -6.36 1.32
N LEU A 265 6.74 -5.18 1.34
CA LEU A 265 7.32 -3.96 1.94
C LEU A 265 7.61 -4.10 3.44
N ASP A 266 6.68 -4.66 4.22
CA ASP A 266 6.89 -4.91 5.65
C ASP A 266 8.05 -5.88 5.90
N LEU A 267 8.19 -6.90 5.06
CA LEU A 267 9.30 -7.85 5.14
C LEU A 267 10.64 -7.23 4.72
N VAL A 268 10.69 -6.45 3.64
CA VAL A 268 11.89 -5.71 3.22
C VAL A 268 12.39 -4.79 4.35
N LYS A 269 11.48 -4.15 5.09
CA LYS A 269 11.85 -3.32 6.25
C LYS A 269 12.49 -4.12 7.39
N ARG A 270 12.11 -5.39 7.55
CA ARG A 270 12.55 -6.26 8.65
C ARG A 270 13.77 -7.13 8.31
N LEU A 271 13.96 -7.48 7.04
CA LEU A 271 14.98 -8.42 6.59
C LEU A 271 16.20 -7.68 6.05
N ASP A 272 17.39 -8.13 6.44
CA ASP A 272 18.69 -7.53 6.07
C ASP A 272 19.54 -8.44 5.17
N ASN A 273 18.96 -9.50 4.61
CA ASN A 273 19.65 -10.40 3.69
C ASN A 273 19.95 -9.67 2.37
N GLU A 274 21.23 -9.44 2.07
CA GLU A 274 21.67 -8.68 0.89
C GLU A 274 21.23 -9.34 -0.42
N ASP A 275 21.45 -10.64 -0.60
CA ASP A 275 21.06 -11.38 -1.83
C ASP A 275 19.53 -11.29 -2.09
N LEU A 276 18.72 -11.35 -1.02
CA LEU A 276 17.28 -11.15 -1.13
C LEU A 276 16.95 -9.73 -1.58
N LEU A 277 17.54 -8.73 -0.93
CA LEU A 277 17.30 -7.32 -1.22
C LEU A 277 17.71 -6.98 -2.65
N GLU A 278 18.79 -7.56 -3.16
CA GLU A 278 19.23 -7.38 -4.55
C GLU A 278 18.17 -7.90 -5.52
N LYS A 279 17.66 -9.12 -5.27
CA LYS A 279 16.60 -9.71 -6.09
C LYS A 279 15.33 -8.86 -6.07
N ILE A 280 14.90 -8.39 -4.90
CA ILE A 280 13.71 -7.54 -4.76
C ILE A 280 13.93 -6.20 -5.48
N ALA A 281 15.09 -5.56 -5.29
CA ALA A 281 15.41 -4.29 -5.91
C ALA A 281 15.45 -4.35 -7.45
N LEU A 282 15.77 -5.50 -8.03
CA LEU A 282 15.83 -5.71 -9.48
C LEU A 282 14.50 -6.19 -10.08
N ASP A 283 13.76 -7.06 -9.38
CA ASP A 283 12.69 -7.85 -9.99
C ASP A 283 11.28 -7.57 -9.42
N ASP A 284 11.13 -6.84 -8.31
CA ASP A 284 9.79 -6.63 -7.73
C ASP A 284 8.92 -5.74 -8.63
N ASN A 285 7.66 -6.13 -8.83
CA ASN A 285 6.72 -5.39 -9.67
C ASN A 285 6.33 -4.02 -9.08
N ASP A 286 6.42 -3.83 -7.76
CA ASP A 286 6.05 -2.60 -7.08
C ASP A 286 7.27 -1.70 -6.82
N THR A 287 7.24 -0.50 -7.39
CA THR A 287 8.34 0.47 -7.28
C THR A 287 8.64 0.88 -5.84
N VAL A 288 7.63 0.95 -4.96
CA VAL A 288 7.84 1.33 -3.55
C VAL A 288 8.61 0.23 -2.83
N VAL A 289 8.29 -1.03 -3.12
CA VAL A 289 9.04 -2.19 -2.59
C VAL A 289 10.48 -2.18 -3.11
N ARG A 290 10.68 -2.00 -4.43
CA ARG A 290 12.04 -1.88 -5.02
C ARG A 290 12.85 -0.76 -4.37
N THR A 291 12.25 0.43 -4.26
CA THR A 291 12.88 1.61 -3.67
C THR A 291 13.27 1.38 -2.21
N GLU A 292 12.44 0.69 -1.42
CA GLU A 292 12.78 0.36 -0.05
C GLU A 292 13.94 -0.64 0.04
N ALA A 293 13.98 -1.64 -0.85
CA ALA A 293 15.10 -2.57 -0.92
C ALA A 293 16.40 -1.85 -1.30
N ILE A 294 16.37 -0.96 -2.29
CA ILE A 294 17.53 -0.16 -2.74
C ILE A 294 18.15 0.64 -1.60
N LYS A 295 17.34 1.25 -0.71
CA LYS A 295 17.86 2.00 0.44
C LYS A 295 18.72 1.14 1.38
N LYS A 296 18.48 -0.17 1.41
CA LYS A 296 19.18 -1.13 2.26
C LYS A 296 20.35 -1.82 1.55
N LEU A 297 20.53 -1.64 0.24
CA LEU A 297 21.61 -2.26 -0.53
C LEU A 297 22.92 -1.50 -0.41
N ASP A 298 24.03 -2.20 -0.20
CA ASP A 298 25.38 -1.62 -0.20
C ASP A 298 26.24 -2.10 -1.37
N ASN A 299 25.80 -3.13 -2.12
CA ASN A 299 26.48 -3.62 -3.31
C ASN A 299 26.54 -2.57 -4.44
N GLU A 300 27.72 -1.97 -4.63
CA GLU A 300 28.01 -0.94 -5.64
C GLU A 300 27.71 -1.39 -7.08
N GLU A 301 27.94 -2.67 -7.42
CA GLU A 301 27.67 -3.20 -8.77
C GLU A 301 26.17 -3.19 -9.07
N ILE A 302 25.36 -3.63 -8.10
CA ILE A 302 23.89 -3.64 -8.23
C ILE A 302 23.34 -2.21 -8.22
N LEU A 303 23.83 -1.35 -7.33
CA LEU A 303 23.45 0.06 -7.30
C LEU A 303 23.76 0.75 -8.63
N THR A 304 24.93 0.48 -9.23
CA THR A 304 25.32 1.00 -10.54
C THR A 304 24.37 0.52 -11.63
N LYS A 305 24.05 -0.78 -11.63
CA LYS A 305 23.10 -1.36 -12.58
C LYS A 305 21.72 -0.70 -12.46
N ILE A 306 21.20 -0.53 -11.25
CA ILE A 306 19.91 0.10 -10.99
C ILE A 306 19.93 1.56 -11.47
N ALA A 307 20.94 2.34 -11.06
CA ALA A 307 21.09 3.74 -11.45
C ALA A 307 21.12 3.95 -12.98
N LYS A 308 21.58 2.96 -13.76
CA LYS A 308 21.66 3.06 -15.22
C LYS A 308 20.47 2.46 -15.98
N THR A 309 19.74 1.51 -15.39
CA THR A 309 18.80 0.67 -16.16
C THR A 309 17.37 0.67 -15.64
N GLU A 310 17.11 1.14 -14.42
CA GLU A 310 15.75 1.17 -13.89
C GLU A 310 14.87 2.17 -14.65
N ALA A 311 13.62 1.78 -14.89
CA ALA A 311 12.66 2.64 -15.58
C ALA A 311 12.12 3.73 -14.65
N ASP A 312 12.00 3.43 -13.34
CA ASP A 312 11.49 4.38 -12.38
C ASP A 312 12.58 5.34 -11.88
N ARG A 313 12.33 6.64 -12.06
CA ARG A 313 13.28 7.69 -11.63
C ARG A 313 13.56 7.70 -10.13
N LEU A 314 12.61 7.34 -9.26
CA LEU A 314 12.81 7.33 -7.81
C LEU A 314 13.69 6.16 -7.38
N ALA A 315 13.58 5.02 -8.06
CA ALA A 315 14.48 3.89 -7.89
C ALA A 315 15.91 4.27 -8.31
N ARG A 316 16.09 4.87 -9.50
CA ARG A 316 17.40 5.38 -9.95
C ARG A 316 17.99 6.39 -8.98
N GLN A 317 17.21 7.40 -8.58
CA GLN A 317 17.62 8.40 -7.59
C GLN A 317 18.04 7.77 -6.25
N SER A 318 17.33 6.74 -5.78
CA SER A 318 17.65 6.05 -4.53
C SER A 318 18.97 5.29 -4.63
N ALA A 319 19.26 4.69 -5.79
CA ALA A 319 20.55 4.05 -6.04
C ALA A 319 21.68 5.09 -6.12
N VAL A 320 21.45 6.18 -6.86
CA VAL A 320 22.42 7.28 -7.01
C VAL A 320 22.84 7.84 -5.66
N LYS A 321 21.93 7.98 -4.69
CA LYS A 321 22.26 8.45 -3.33
C LYS A 321 23.24 7.56 -2.56
N LYS A 322 23.38 6.30 -2.95
CA LYS A 322 24.26 5.32 -2.30
C LYS A 322 25.53 5.03 -3.08
N LEU A 323 25.62 5.44 -4.34
CA LEU A 323 26.81 5.26 -5.17
C LEU A 323 28.01 5.98 -4.57
N THR A 324 29.17 5.33 -4.67
CA THR A 324 30.45 5.85 -4.21
C THR A 324 31.45 6.07 -5.35
N SER A 325 31.23 5.43 -6.51
CA SER A 325 32.05 5.60 -7.70
C SER A 325 31.81 6.97 -8.37
N GLN A 326 32.81 7.85 -8.34
CA GLN A 326 32.78 9.13 -9.04
C GLN A 326 32.60 8.96 -10.56
N GLU A 327 33.26 7.97 -11.17
CA GLU A 327 33.10 7.66 -12.60
C GLU A 327 31.65 7.31 -12.94
N THR A 328 30.99 6.52 -12.09
CA THR A 328 29.58 6.18 -12.27
C THR A 328 28.68 7.41 -12.08
N LEU A 329 28.95 8.25 -11.09
CA LEU A 329 28.20 9.47 -10.83
C LEU A 329 28.31 10.48 -12.00
N VAL A 330 29.51 10.65 -12.56
CA VAL A 330 29.74 11.46 -13.77
C VAL A 330 28.92 10.90 -14.95
N ALA A 331 28.97 9.59 -15.18
CA ALA A 331 28.19 8.96 -16.24
C ALA A 331 26.68 9.20 -16.07
N VAL A 332 26.13 9.03 -14.85
CA VAL A 332 24.72 9.32 -14.55
C VAL A 332 24.39 10.80 -14.78
N ALA A 333 25.25 11.71 -14.33
CA ALA A 333 25.07 13.15 -14.52
C ALA A 333 25.09 13.55 -16.01
N LEU A 334 25.78 12.81 -16.88
CA LEU A 334 25.84 13.09 -18.32
C LEU A 334 24.72 12.42 -19.12
N GLU A 335 24.26 11.24 -18.70
CA GLU A 335 23.47 10.34 -19.53
C GLU A 335 22.03 10.14 -19.08
N ASP A 336 21.68 10.36 -17.80
CA ASP A 336 20.31 10.10 -17.32
C ASP A 336 19.29 11.04 -17.99
N GLU A 337 18.16 10.48 -18.41
CA GLU A 337 17.08 11.21 -19.06
C GLU A 337 16.39 12.23 -18.12
N ASP A 338 16.32 11.95 -16.82
CA ASP A 338 15.61 12.77 -15.84
C ASP A 338 16.56 13.75 -15.16
N GLN A 339 16.22 15.04 -15.24
CA GLN A 339 17.01 16.13 -14.67
C GLN A 339 17.27 15.95 -13.17
N PHE A 340 16.27 15.49 -12.41
CA PHE A 340 16.44 15.34 -10.96
C PHE A 340 17.44 14.22 -10.64
N VAL A 341 17.52 13.16 -11.45
CA VAL A 341 18.52 12.10 -11.24
C VAL A 341 19.92 12.62 -11.52
N ARG A 342 20.10 13.42 -12.59
CA ARG A 342 21.38 14.09 -12.89
C ARG A 342 21.82 15.02 -11.75
N GLU A 343 20.91 15.87 -11.25
CA GLU A 343 21.16 16.76 -10.11
C GLU A 343 21.55 15.98 -8.83
N HIS A 344 20.93 14.83 -8.59
CA HIS A 344 21.29 13.97 -7.44
C HIS A 344 22.66 13.33 -7.59
N ALA A 345 23.12 13.05 -8.82
CA ALA A 345 24.46 12.55 -9.07
C ALA A 345 25.51 13.63 -8.83
N ILE A 346 25.25 14.87 -9.29
CA ILE A 346 26.11 16.04 -9.06
C ILE A 346 26.23 16.33 -7.56
N ASN A 347 25.11 16.31 -6.84
CA ASN A 347 25.06 16.60 -5.40
C ASN A 347 25.36 15.40 -4.50
N ASN A 348 25.77 14.26 -5.06
CA ASN A 348 26.16 13.12 -4.24
C ASN A 348 27.48 13.46 -3.49
N PRO A 349 27.55 13.30 -2.15
CA PRO A 349 28.76 13.59 -1.38
C PRO A 349 30.04 12.84 -1.80
N SER A 350 29.91 11.72 -2.50
CA SER A 350 31.03 10.96 -3.05
C SER A 350 31.60 11.56 -4.34
N LEU A 351 30.85 12.42 -5.04
CA LEU A 351 31.37 13.24 -6.13
C LEU A 351 32.00 14.50 -5.53
N SER A 352 33.31 14.47 -5.33
CA SER A 352 34.03 15.52 -4.59
C SER A 352 35.22 16.09 -5.35
N ASP A 353 35.65 15.43 -6.42
CA ASP A 353 36.78 15.89 -7.23
C ASP A 353 36.31 17.00 -8.20
N GLU A 354 36.98 18.16 -8.14
CA GLU A 354 36.69 19.28 -9.03
C GLU A 354 36.82 18.90 -10.51
N GLU A 355 37.77 18.02 -10.85
CA GLU A 355 37.96 17.55 -12.22
C GLU A 355 36.73 16.81 -12.77
N CYS A 356 35.97 16.12 -11.92
CA CYS A 356 34.73 15.45 -12.32
C CYS A 356 33.63 16.47 -12.68
N PHE A 357 33.50 17.56 -11.91
CA PHE A 357 32.54 18.63 -12.24
C PHE A 357 32.93 19.32 -13.55
N VAL A 358 34.22 19.60 -13.76
CA VAL A 358 34.73 20.14 -15.03
C VAL A 358 34.38 19.23 -16.20
N GLU A 359 34.57 17.91 -16.05
CA GLU A 359 34.21 16.92 -17.07
C GLU A 359 32.71 16.97 -17.40
N ILE A 360 31.85 17.03 -16.38
CA ILE A 360 30.40 17.11 -16.54
C ILE A 360 30.03 18.38 -17.32
N VAL A 361 30.52 19.55 -16.90
CA VAL A 361 30.23 20.85 -17.54
C VAL A 361 30.69 20.87 -18.99
N ILE A 362 31.87 20.30 -19.28
CA ILE A 362 32.41 20.28 -20.64
C ILE A 362 31.55 19.41 -21.56
N ASN A 363 31.08 18.26 -21.06
CA ASN A 363 30.52 17.21 -21.89
C ASN A 363 28.99 17.15 -21.95
N THR A 364 28.30 17.73 -20.98
CA THR A 364 26.84 17.66 -20.88
C THR A 364 26.15 18.38 -22.05
N PRO A 365 25.09 17.78 -22.62
CA PRO A 365 24.22 18.48 -23.56
C PRO A 365 23.12 19.31 -22.88
N PHE A 366 23.00 19.24 -21.54
CA PHE A 366 21.94 19.89 -20.77
C PHE A 366 22.50 21.10 -20.03
N LYS A 367 21.93 22.29 -20.29
CA LYS A 367 22.38 23.54 -19.66
C LYS A 367 22.19 23.50 -18.15
N GLU A 368 21.05 23.03 -17.67
CA GLU A 368 20.72 22.96 -16.25
C GLU A 368 21.71 22.08 -15.47
N THR A 369 22.21 21.01 -16.11
CA THR A 369 23.23 20.12 -15.55
C THR A 369 24.61 20.79 -15.52
N ALA A 370 24.94 21.59 -16.53
CA ALA A 370 26.17 22.39 -16.52
C ALA A 370 26.13 23.45 -15.41
N ASP A 371 25.01 24.16 -15.29
CA ASP A 371 24.81 25.21 -14.29
C ASP A 371 24.97 24.65 -12.87
N GLU A 372 24.31 23.52 -12.57
CA GLU A 372 24.44 22.84 -11.27
C GLU A 372 25.88 22.41 -10.97
N ALA A 373 26.58 21.81 -11.95
CA ALA A 373 27.96 21.36 -11.76
C ALA A 373 28.96 22.52 -11.61
N ILE A 374 28.71 23.67 -12.26
CA ILE A 374 29.53 24.89 -12.12
C ILE A 374 29.55 25.40 -10.68
N GLU A 375 28.47 25.23 -9.93
CA GLU A 375 28.39 25.69 -8.52
C GLU A 375 29.43 25.01 -7.61
N HIS A 376 29.97 23.86 -8.02
CA HIS A 376 30.98 23.09 -7.29
C HIS A 376 32.43 23.36 -7.74
N ILE A 377 32.64 24.36 -8.62
CA ILE A 377 33.96 24.70 -9.18
C ILE A 377 34.45 26.02 -8.58
N GLU A 378 35.67 26.01 -8.05
CA GLU A 378 36.27 27.21 -7.44
C GLU A 378 37.50 27.70 -8.23
N ASN A 379 38.30 26.79 -8.80
CA ASN A 379 39.57 27.17 -9.41
C ASN A 379 39.39 27.86 -10.78
N GLU A 380 40.04 29.00 -10.94
CA GLU A 380 40.06 29.74 -12.22
C GLU A 380 40.62 28.92 -13.39
N SER A 381 41.61 28.06 -13.13
CA SER A 381 42.15 27.15 -14.15
C SER A 381 41.09 26.20 -14.72
N SER A 382 40.15 25.78 -13.90
CA SER A 382 39.03 24.90 -14.29
C SER A 382 38.03 25.66 -15.15
N PHE A 383 37.71 26.92 -14.80
CA PHE A 383 36.92 27.81 -15.65
C PHE A 383 37.58 28.06 -17.01
N ILE A 384 38.91 28.19 -17.07
CA ILE A 384 39.63 28.32 -18.34
C ILE A 384 39.49 27.05 -19.20
N GLN A 385 39.53 25.86 -18.59
CA GLN A 385 39.31 24.60 -19.32
C GLN A 385 37.88 24.51 -19.87
N ILE A 386 36.88 24.88 -19.07
CA ILE A 386 35.47 24.91 -19.48
C ILE A 386 35.26 25.90 -20.62
N LEU A 387 35.77 27.13 -20.50
CA LEU A 387 35.68 28.14 -21.53
C LEU A 387 36.20 27.63 -22.89
N ARG A 388 37.28 26.85 -22.90
CA ARG A 388 37.91 26.36 -24.13
C ARG A 388 37.20 25.15 -24.72
N ASN A 389 36.67 24.26 -23.88
CA ASN A 389 36.29 22.92 -24.31
C ASN A 389 34.80 22.60 -24.20
N ALA A 390 34.01 23.39 -23.45
CA ALA A 390 32.62 23.05 -23.22
C ALA A 390 31.82 22.99 -24.53
N LYS A 391 31.00 21.94 -24.68
CA LYS A 391 30.21 21.72 -25.91
C LYS A 391 29.15 22.81 -26.11
N LEU A 392 28.50 23.24 -25.02
CA LEU A 392 27.49 24.29 -25.05
C LEU A 392 28.12 25.68 -25.13
N GLU A 393 27.74 26.45 -26.15
CA GLU A 393 28.26 27.81 -26.35
C GLU A 393 27.84 28.77 -25.24
N GLU A 394 26.61 28.65 -24.75
CA GLU A 394 26.10 29.48 -23.67
C GLU A 394 26.92 29.29 -22.39
N VAL A 395 27.26 28.04 -22.05
CA VAL A 395 28.12 27.70 -20.90
C VAL A 395 29.48 28.38 -21.04
N ARG A 396 30.15 28.26 -22.21
CA ARG A 396 31.41 28.97 -22.47
C ARG A 396 31.27 30.47 -22.23
N LYS A 397 30.15 31.06 -22.69
CA LYS A 397 29.90 32.50 -22.57
C LYS A 397 29.72 32.96 -21.13
N GLU A 398 29.05 32.16 -20.31
CA GLU A 398 28.78 32.43 -18.89
C GLU A 398 30.04 32.25 -18.04
N THR A 399 30.87 31.24 -18.35
CA THR A 399 32.13 30.96 -17.65
C THR A 399 33.12 32.13 -17.69
N LEU A 400 33.08 32.98 -18.71
CA LEU A 400 33.94 34.17 -18.81
C LEU A 400 33.83 35.11 -17.59
N SER A 401 32.65 35.13 -16.94
CA SER A 401 32.44 35.94 -15.74
C SER A 401 33.37 35.54 -14.59
N HIS A 402 33.87 34.30 -14.57
CA HIS A 402 34.78 33.75 -13.57
C HIS A 402 36.27 33.84 -13.95
N ILE A 403 36.61 34.45 -15.09
CA ILE A 403 38.00 34.55 -15.58
C ILE A 403 38.51 35.99 -15.46
N ASP A 404 39.55 36.20 -14.68
CA ASP A 404 40.26 37.46 -14.47
C ASP A 404 41.71 37.41 -15.00
N ASP A 405 42.23 36.24 -15.37
CA ASP A 405 43.57 36.10 -15.98
C ASP A 405 43.66 36.96 -17.25
N ILE A 406 44.43 38.04 -17.13
CA ILE A 406 44.64 39.03 -18.17
C ILE A 406 45.16 38.41 -19.47
N LYS A 407 46.03 37.40 -19.41
CA LYS A 407 46.57 36.77 -20.62
C LYS A 407 45.47 36.02 -21.35
N VAL A 408 44.64 35.29 -20.62
CA VAL A 408 43.49 34.57 -21.19
C VAL A 408 42.48 35.57 -21.78
N LEU A 409 42.17 36.66 -21.07
CA LEU A 409 41.28 37.71 -21.60
C LEU A 409 41.81 38.33 -22.91
N ILE A 410 43.12 38.59 -23.00
CA ILE A 410 43.76 39.10 -24.22
C ILE A 410 43.70 38.06 -25.36
N GLU A 411 43.94 36.77 -25.05
CA GLU A 411 43.83 35.67 -26.01
C GLU A 411 42.42 35.62 -26.61
N ILE A 412 41.38 35.64 -25.76
CA ILE A 412 39.97 35.66 -26.20
C ILE A 412 39.69 36.85 -27.13
N ILE A 413 40.12 38.06 -26.74
CA ILE A 413 39.86 39.28 -27.52
C ILE A 413 40.49 39.17 -28.92
N LYS A 414 41.67 38.54 -29.02
CA LYS A 414 42.45 38.44 -30.27
C LYS A 414 41.99 37.32 -31.18
N GLU A 415 41.62 36.18 -30.62
CA GLU A 415 41.41 34.94 -31.38
C GLU A 415 39.93 34.64 -31.65
N ASN A 416 39.00 35.31 -30.96
CA ASN A 416 37.57 35.04 -31.11
C ASN A 416 36.91 35.87 -32.21
N GLU A 417 36.16 35.20 -33.10
CA GLU A 417 35.38 35.84 -34.16
C GLU A 417 34.12 36.55 -33.64
N ASP A 418 33.58 36.10 -32.48
CA ASP A 418 32.42 36.71 -31.83
C ASP A 418 32.83 38.03 -31.13
N ALA A 419 32.53 39.14 -31.80
CA ALA A 419 32.80 40.48 -31.31
C ALA A 419 32.09 40.79 -29.98
N GLU A 420 30.89 40.26 -29.73
CA GLU A 420 30.17 40.48 -28.47
C GLU A 420 30.88 39.79 -27.32
N PHE A 421 31.37 38.57 -27.55
CA PHE A 421 32.13 37.83 -26.57
C PHE A 421 33.48 38.48 -26.26
N SER A 422 34.20 38.94 -27.30
CA SER A 422 35.43 39.72 -27.14
C SER A 422 35.19 41.03 -26.38
N LEU A 423 34.04 41.70 -26.59
CA LEU A 423 33.67 42.90 -25.82
C LEU A 423 33.43 42.58 -24.34
N LYS A 424 32.80 41.44 -24.01
CA LYS A 424 32.63 40.99 -22.62
C LYS A 424 33.99 40.78 -21.95
N ALA A 425 34.95 40.17 -22.64
CA ALA A 425 36.31 39.98 -22.11
C ALA A 425 37.04 41.31 -21.92
N LEU A 426 36.99 42.21 -22.92
CA LEU A 426 37.58 43.55 -22.85
C LEU A 426 37.01 44.39 -21.70
N ASN A 427 35.72 44.22 -21.40
CA ASN A 427 35.08 44.94 -20.29
C ASN A 427 35.69 44.61 -18.93
N LYS A 428 36.29 43.42 -18.75
CA LYS A 428 36.99 43.02 -17.52
C LYS A 428 38.40 43.61 -17.38
N ILE A 429 38.97 44.19 -18.44
CA ILE A 429 40.33 44.76 -18.44
C ILE A 429 40.30 46.26 -18.10
N ASP A 430 40.95 46.66 -17.02
CA ASP A 430 41.08 48.07 -16.62
C ASP A 430 42.50 48.65 -16.79
N ASP A 431 43.49 47.82 -17.07
CA ASP A 431 44.88 48.25 -17.30
C ASP A 431 44.98 49.04 -18.62
N GLU A 432 45.32 50.32 -18.52
CA GLU A 432 45.35 51.24 -19.66
C GLU A 432 46.42 50.87 -20.70
N ASP A 433 47.56 50.30 -20.29
CA ASP A 433 48.61 49.89 -21.22
C ASP A 433 48.16 48.68 -22.04
N ILE A 434 47.42 47.76 -21.42
CA ILE A 434 46.81 46.62 -22.11
C ILE A 434 45.69 47.08 -23.04
N LEU A 435 44.84 48.01 -22.59
CA LEU A 435 43.78 48.57 -23.43
C LEU A 435 44.34 49.25 -24.68
N LEU A 436 45.44 50.00 -24.54
CA LEU A 436 46.14 50.59 -25.68
C LEU A 436 46.72 49.53 -26.61
N LYS A 437 47.28 48.44 -26.09
CA LYS A 437 47.73 47.30 -26.92
C LYS A 437 46.59 46.60 -27.66
N VAL A 438 45.42 46.48 -27.04
CA VAL A 438 44.22 45.94 -27.70
C VAL A 438 43.78 46.85 -28.84
N TYR A 439 43.77 48.16 -28.62
CA TYR A 439 43.50 49.15 -29.66
C TYR A 439 44.52 49.06 -30.81
N GLU A 440 45.82 49.01 -30.50
CA GLU A 440 46.90 48.91 -31.49
C GLU A 440 46.83 47.62 -32.33
N ALA A 441 46.27 46.55 -31.78
CA ALA A 441 46.05 45.31 -32.51
C ALA A 441 45.02 45.45 -33.65
N ASN A 442 44.19 46.50 -33.63
CA ASN A 442 43.22 46.86 -34.67
C ASN A 442 42.34 45.69 -35.14
N ILE A 443 41.84 44.91 -34.18
CA ILE A 443 41.04 43.69 -34.43
C ILE A 443 39.68 44.07 -35.02
N SER A 444 38.97 45.00 -34.39
CA SER A 444 37.73 45.58 -34.89
C SER A 444 37.54 47.01 -34.38
N GLU A 445 36.84 47.86 -35.14
CA GLU A 445 36.60 49.25 -34.73
C GLU A 445 35.82 49.31 -33.40
N GLU A 446 34.90 48.38 -33.15
CA GLU A 446 34.09 48.36 -31.93
C GLU A 446 34.92 48.06 -30.68
N LEU A 447 35.83 47.07 -30.75
CA LEU A 447 36.78 46.77 -29.67
C LEU A 447 37.73 47.93 -29.43
N SER A 448 38.24 48.56 -30.51
CA SER A 448 39.11 49.73 -30.43
C SER A 448 38.43 50.93 -29.78
N VAL A 449 37.19 51.24 -30.17
CA VAL A 449 36.36 52.29 -29.55
C VAL A 449 36.16 51.98 -28.07
N ARG A 450 35.83 50.74 -27.72
CA ARG A 450 35.61 50.35 -26.32
C ARG A 450 36.89 50.45 -25.50
N ALA A 451 38.02 49.98 -26.01
CA ALA A 451 39.31 50.05 -25.33
C ALA A 451 39.70 51.51 -25.04
N VAL A 452 39.65 52.38 -26.05
CA VAL A 452 39.95 53.82 -25.90
C VAL A 452 38.96 54.50 -24.95
N SER A 453 37.69 54.10 -24.93
CA SER A 453 36.70 54.64 -23.99
C SER A 453 37.01 54.37 -22.51
N LYS A 454 37.87 53.38 -22.21
CA LYS A 454 38.30 53.06 -20.84
C LYS A 454 39.62 53.75 -20.45
N VAL A 455 40.40 54.25 -21.41
CA VAL A 455 41.67 54.98 -21.18
C VAL A 455 41.41 56.37 -20.61
N LYS A 456 42.15 56.76 -19.56
CA LYS A 456 42.04 58.07 -18.90
C LYS A 456 43.34 58.86 -18.95
N THR A 457 44.46 58.21 -19.25
CA THR A 457 45.78 58.83 -19.38
C THR A 457 45.77 59.85 -20.51
N GLN A 458 46.06 61.11 -20.17
CA GLN A 458 45.83 62.23 -21.09
C GLN A 458 46.76 62.23 -22.30
N LYS A 459 48.01 61.77 -22.16
CA LYS A 459 49.00 61.82 -23.25
C LYS A 459 48.60 60.92 -24.45
N PRO A 460 48.30 59.61 -24.26
CA PRO A 460 47.77 58.77 -25.34
C PRO A 460 46.48 59.33 -25.96
N LEU A 461 45.54 59.83 -25.13
CA LEU A 461 44.29 60.39 -25.63
C LEU A 461 44.52 61.61 -26.55
N ILE A 462 45.45 62.50 -26.22
CA ILE A 462 45.78 63.66 -27.08
C ILE A 462 46.38 63.20 -28.41
N GLU A 463 47.20 62.15 -28.40
CA GLU A 463 47.82 61.60 -29.60
C GLU A 463 46.77 60.96 -30.52
N LEU A 464 45.87 60.15 -29.95
CA LEU A 464 44.73 59.57 -30.67
C LEU A 464 43.84 60.66 -31.28
N ILE A 465 43.50 61.71 -30.53
CA ILE A 465 42.68 62.82 -31.03
C ILE A 465 43.30 63.49 -32.27
N LYS A 466 44.63 63.59 -32.34
CA LYS A 466 45.32 64.26 -33.45
C LYS A 466 45.49 63.39 -34.67
N ASN A 467 45.75 62.10 -34.48
CA ASN A 467 46.27 61.23 -35.53
C ASN A 467 45.29 60.14 -35.98
N GLU A 468 44.26 59.82 -35.19
CA GLU A 468 43.38 58.68 -35.46
C GLU A 468 42.35 58.98 -36.55
N PRO A 469 42.32 58.23 -37.68
CA PRO A 469 41.36 58.46 -38.76
C PRO A 469 39.91 58.14 -38.37
N SER A 470 39.65 57.14 -37.52
CA SER A 470 38.27 56.82 -37.10
C SER A 470 37.69 57.91 -36.21
N TRP A 471 36.63 58.55 -36.68
CA TRP A 471 35.93 59.57 -35.90
C TRP A 471 35.32 59.00 -34.62
N ARG A 472 34.93 57.71 -34.60
CA ARG A 472 34.35 57.06 -33.40
C ARG A 472 35.39 56.88 -32.31
N ILE A 473 36.62 56.54 -32.69
CA ILE A 473 37.74 56.40 -31.75
C ILE A 473 38.17 57.78 -31.24
N ARG A 474 38.27 58.79 -32.12
CA ARG A 474 38.49 60.18 -31.70
C ARG A 474 37.39 60.65 -30.74
N GLU A 475 36.12 60.38 -31.04
CA GLU A 475 35.00 60.68 -30.15
C GLU A 475 35.17 60.03 -28.78
N ALA A 476 35.51 58.74 -28.72
CA ALA A 476 35.77 58.03 -27.47
C ALA A 476 36.91 58.66 -26.67
N ALA A 477 38.01 59.05 -27.33
CA ALA A 477 39.13 59.73 -26.68
C ALA A 477 38.72 61.12 -26.14
N VAL A 478 37.94 61.88 -26.92
CA VAL A 478 37.38 63.18 -26.54
C VAL A 478 36.42 63.08 -25.36
N LYS A 479 35.81 61.92 -25.08
CA LYS A 479 34.95 61.72 -23.89
C LYS A 479 35.73 61.64 -22.57
N ASN A 480 37.03 61.31 -22.61
CA ASN A 480 37.87 61.19 -21.40
C ASN A 480 38.95 62.27 -21.28
N ILE A 481 39.14 63.12 -22.29
CA ILE A 481 40.11 64.23 -22.20
C ILE A 481 39.66 65.31 -21.20
N SER A 482 40.56 65.82 -20.37
CA SER A 482 40.28 66.91 -19.41
C SER A 482 40.95 68.23 -19.78
N ASN A 483 41.88 68.21 -20.75
CA ASN A 483 42.58 69.40 -21.20
C ASN A 483 41.67 70.34 -22.01
N LYS A 484 41.25 71.46 -21.38
CA LYS A 484 40.37 72.47 -22.01
C LYS A 484 40.93 73.08 -23.29
N LYS A 485 42.25 73.19 -23.44
CA LYS A 485 42.86 73.73 -24.66
C LYS A 485 42.63 72.76 -25.82
N VAL A 486 42.86 71.47 -25.58
CA VAL A 486 42.63 70.40 -26.57
C VAL A 486 41.14 70.33 -26.93
N LEU A 487 40.23 70.41 -25.94
CA LEU A 487 38.78 70.44 -26.20
C LEU A 487 38.35 71.61 -27.10
N LYS A 488 38.87 72.82 -26.85
CA LYS A 488 38.58 74.00 -27.68
C LYS A 488 39.11 73.86 -29.12
N GLU A 489 40.29 73.27 -29.27
CA GLU A 489 40.91 73.00 -30.57
C GLU A 489 40.03 72.01 -31.35
N VAL A 490 39.74 70.83 -30.76
CA VAL A 490 38.88 69.80 -31.37
C VAL A 490 37.50 70.36 -31.73
N ALA A 491 36.87 71.14 -30.85
CA ALA A 491 35.56 71.76 -31.08
C ALA A 491 35.53 72.70 -32.30
N ALA A 492 36.67 73.31 -32.64
CA ALA A 492 36.80 74.24 -33.75
C ALA A 492 37.25 73.57 -35.05
N SER A 493 38.06 72.50 -34.98
CA SER A 493 38.83 72.00 -36.13
C SER A 493 38.71 70.50 -36.43
N ASP A 494 38.07 69.66 -35.61
CA ASP A 494 37.87 68.24 -35.99
C ASP A 494 37.01 68.15 -37.25
N GLU A 495 37.35 67.25 -38.16
CA GLU A 495 36.64 67.07 -39.45
C GLU A 495 35.21 66.56 -39.26
N ASN A 496 34.97 65.73 -38.22
CA ASN A 496 33.67 65.12 -37.97
C ASN A 496 32.82 65.94 -36.99
N GLU A 497 31.57 66.20 -37.36
CA GLU A 497 30.65 67.03 -36.57
C GLU A 497 30.32 66.44 -35.19
N TYR A 498 30.20 65.12 -35.07
CA TYR A 498 29.91 64.46 -33.79
C TYR A 498 31.05 64.67 -32.81
N VAL A 499 32.31 64.54 -33.26
CA VAL A 499 33.49 64.77 -32.42
C VAL A 499 33.55 66.23 -31.96
N ARG A 500 33.30 67.19 -32.87
CA ARG A 500 33.20 68.62 -32.51
C ARG A 500 32.12 68.88 -31.48
N SER A 501 30.96 68.23 -31.62
CA SER A 501 29.82 68.36 -30.71
C SER A 501 30.15 67.86 -29.31
N VAL A 502 30.72 66.65 -29.20
CA VAL A 502 31.14 66.08 -27.91
C VAL A 502 32.18 66.97 -27.24
N ALA A 503 33.15 67.51 -28.00
CA ALA A 503 34.13 68.45 -27.46
C ALA A 503 33.47 69.74 -26.93
N LYS A 504 32.55 70.36 -27.69
CA LYS A 504 31.81 71.57 -27.29
C LYS A 504 31.04 71.39 -25.98
N ASN A 505 30.38 70.24 -25.81
CA ASN A 505 29.60 69.95 -24.63
C ASN A 505 30.44 69.76 -23.35
N ARG A 506 31.77 69.59 -23.48
CA ARG A 506 32.69 69.33 -22.36
C ARG A 506 33.61 70.52 -22.00
N ILE A 507 33.56 71.65 -22.72
CA ILE A 507 34.36 72.87 -22.46
C ILE A 507 33.83 73.62 -21.23
#